data_AF-A0A1M5Y8Z5-F1
#
_entry.id   AF-A0A1M5Y8Z5-F1
#
_cell.length_a   1.000
_cell.length_b   1.000
_cell.length_c   1.000
_cell.angle_alpha   90.00
_cell.angle_beta   90.00
_cell.angle_gamma   90.00
#
_symmetry.space_group_name_H-M   'P 1'
#
loop_
_entity.id
_entity.type
_entity.pdbx_description
1 polymer ?
#
loop_
_entity_poly.entity_id
_entity_poly.type
_entity_poly.pdbx_seq_one_letter_code
_entity_poly.pdbx_strand_id
1 'polypeptide(L)'
;MKISDVINDFDKLKEGRIVIASDGFIVLFTENEYIVDIERFGIKNDGTSPIETSKGINDALQYARGKGYEKIIFPKGNYLISELEPIVIDLKNVVIDLNESIFQINTNGLDGYSIVKIIDGAENVRLTNGIVRGDKDTHDYETIKSPHEWGNGVIFKGGKDLEMDNITVTNVTGYGIYTESGTNSN
;
A
#
# COMPACT_ATOMS: atom_id res chain seq x y z
N MET A 1 -38.69 7.81 17.17
CA MET A 1 -38.02 8.32 15.96
C MET A 1 -38.78 7.75 14.77
N LYS A 2 -39.27 8.58 13.84
CA LYS A 2 -40.08 8.06 12.71
C LYS A 2 -39.13 7.57 11.61
N ILE A 3 -39.49 6.49 10.91
CA ILE A 3 -38.72 5.95 9.76
C ILE A 3 -38.44 7.03 8.69
N SER A 4 -39.31 8.03 8.57
CA SER A 4 -39.13 9.19 7.69
C SER A 4 -37.91 10.04 8.01
N ASP A 5 -37.41 10.00 9.25
CA ASP A 5 -36.28 10.83 9.68
C ASP A 5 -34.93 10.19 9.31
N VAL A 6 -34.93 8.89 8.96
CA VAL A 6 -33.74 8.12 8.54
C VAL A 6 -33.51 8.21 7.02
N ILE A 7 -34.55 8.57 6.25
CA ILE A 7 -34.53 8.58 4.77
C ILE A 7 -34.01 9.92 4.19
N ASN A 8 -33.83 10.97 5.00
CA ASN A 8 -33.35 12.26 4.48
C ASN A 8 -31.82 12.41 4.44
N ASP A 9 -31.06 11.36 4.75
CA ASP A 9 -29.58 11.38 4.76
C ASP A 9 -28.96 10.35 3.81
N PHE A 10 -29.69 9.95 2.75
CA PHE A 10 -29.19 9.00 1.74
C PHE A 10 -27.93 9.49 1.00
N ASP A 11 -27.68 10.80 0.97
CA ASP A 11 -26.45 11.37 0.41
C ASP A 11 -25.22 11.15 1.30
N LYS A 12 -25.39 10.74 2.57
CA LYS A 12 -24.31 10.34 3.48
C LYS A 12 -24.09 8.82 3.58
N LEU A 13 -24.87 8.01 2.86
CA LEU A 13 -24.82 6.53 2.92
C LEU A 13 -23.83 5.89 1.94
N LYS A 14 -22.94 6.66 1.30
CA LYS A 14 -22.18 6.18 0.13
C LYS A 14 -21.09 5.13 0.40
N GLU A 15 -20.75 4.81 1.65
CA GLU A 15 -19.55 3.99 1.96
C GLU A 15 -19.77 2.90 3.03
N GLY A 16 -21.01 2.64 3.46
CA GLY A 16 -21.30 1.65 4.51
C GLY A 16 -21.94 0.36 4.01
N ARG A 17 -21.63 -0.78 4.65
CA ARG A 17 -22.44 -2.01 4.51
C ARG A 17 -23.63 -1.93 5.46
N ILE A 18 -24.83 -2.17 4.93
CA ILE A 18 -26.08 -2.17 5.69
C ILE A 18 -26.43 -3.62 6.05
N VAL A 19 -26.61 -3.90 7.34
CA VAL A 19 -27.23 -5.14 7.81
C VAL A 19 -28.54 -4.80 8.50
N ILE A 20 -29.61 -5.45 8.06
CA ILE A 20 -30.93 -5.36 8.70
C ILE A 20 -31.01 -6.48 9.73
N ALA A 21 -31.06 -6.11 11.02
CA ALA A 21 -31.28 -7.07 12.09
C ALA A 21 -32.75 -7.53 12.09
N SER A 22 -33.00 -8.77 12.53
CA SER A 22 -34.31 -9.42 12.48
C SER A 22 -35.41 -8.74 13.31
N ASP A 23 -35.03 -7.78 14.15
CA ASP A 23 -35.88 -6.96 15.02
C ASP A 23 -36.14 -5.55 14.46
N GLY A 24 -35.71 -5.26 13.24
CA GLY A 24 -35.98 -3.99 12.56
C GLY A 24 -35.00 -2.86 12.89
N PHE A 25 -33.87 -3.17 13.54
CA PHE A 25 -32.75 -2.23 13.67
C PHE A 25 -31.87 -2.27 12.41
N ILE A 26 -31.46 -1.07 11.97
CA ILE A 26 -30.43 -0.89 10.94
C ILE A 26 -29.10 -0.80 11.66
N VAL A 27 -28.17 -1.71 11.37
CA VAL A 27 -26.78 -1.59 11.80
C VAL A 27 -25.97 -1.07 10.62
N LEU A 28 -25.37 0.10 10.80
CA LEU A 28 -24.43 0.69 9.85
C LEU A 28 -23.02 0.24 10.22
N PHE A 29 -22.36 -0.48 9.32
CA PHE A 29 -20.92 -0.70 9.41
C PHE A 29 -20.24 0.30 8.48
N THR A 30 -19.47 1.22 9.04
CA THR A 30 -18.56 2.10 8.29
C THR A 30 -17.21 1.41 8.23
N GLU A 31 -16.60 1.31 7.05
CA GLU A 31 -15.18 0.93 6.97
C GLU A 31 -14.38 1.93 7.82
N ASN A 32 -13.51 1.42 8.69
CA ASN A 32 -12.63 2.29 9.46
C ASN A 32 -11.51 2.76 8.53
N GLU A 33 -11.70 3.92 7.90
CA GLU A 33 -10.76 4.47 6.92
C GLU A 33 -9.71 5.39 7.57
N TYR A 34 -8.50 5.35 7.01
CA TYR A 34 -7.39 6.23 7.37
C TYR A 34 -6.76 6.86 6.14
N ILE A 35 -6.86 8.18 6.03
CA ILE A 35 -6.07 8.96 5.07
C ILE A 35 -4.68 9.18 5.68
N VAL A 36 -3.63 8.76 4.98
CA VAL A 36 -2.24 8.86 5.47
C VAL A 36 -1.89 10.31 5.78
N ASP A 37 -1.48 10.55 7.02
CA ASP A 37 -1.09 11.87 7.54
C ASP A 37 0.38 12.13 7.22
N ILE A 38 0.63 12.63 6.01
CA ILE A 38 2.00 12.79 5.50
C ILE A 38 2.83 13.77 6.35
N GLU A 39 2.21 14.78 6.96
CA GLU A 39 2.92 15.75 7.81
C GLU A 39 3.38 15.09 9.10
N ARG A 40 2.50 14.34 9.76
CA ARG A 40 2.80 13.65 11.01
C ARG A 40 3.96 12.66 10.88
N PHE A 41 4.04 11.96 9.75
CA PHE A 41 5.05 10.93 9.52
C PHE A 41 6.26 11.44 8.71
N GLY A 42 6.30 12.74 8.38
CA GLY A 42 7.41 13.32 7.62
C GLY A 42 7.54 12.81 6.18
N ILE A 43 6.44 12.30 5.62
CA ILE A 43 6.38 11.72 4.27
C ILE A 43 6.38 12.84 3.23
N LYS A 44 7.13 12.67 2.13
CA LYS A 44 7.08 13.56 0.96
C LYS A 44 6.41 12.86 -0.22
N ASN A 45 5.47 13.55 -0.84
CA ASN A 45 4.72 13.08 -2.01
C ASN A 45 4.99 13.93 -3.26
N ASP A 46 6.14 14.62 -3.29
CA ASP A 46 6.60 15.49 -4.37
C ASP A 46 7.79 14.90 -5.16
N GLY A 47 8.12 13.64 -4.93
CA GLY A 47 9.24 12.93 -5.56
C GLY A 47 10.60 13.21 -4.92
N THR A 48 10.64 13.65 -3.66
CA THR A 48 11.88 13.93 -2.91
C THR A 48 11.99 13.12 -1.61
N SER A 49 13.13 13.24 -0.91
CA SER A 49 13.36 12.66 0.43
C SER A 49 13.05 11.17 0.53
N PRO A 50 13.80 10.30 -0.18
CA PRO A 50 13.47 8.89 -0.29
C PRO A 50 13.55 8.13 1.05
N ILE A 51 14.52 8.49 1.89
CA ILE A 51 14.74 7.86 3.20
C ILE A 51 13.59 8.20 4.14
N GLU A 52 13.29 9.49 4.29
CA GLU A 52 12.22 9.96 5.18
C GLU A 52 10.85 9.45 4.72
N THR A 53 10.62 9.42 3.40
CA THR A 53 9.38 8.94 2.80
C THR A 53 9.17 7.45 3.06
N SER A 54 10.17 6.59 2.78
CA SER A 54 10.06 5.15 3.06
C SER A 54 9.78 4.86 4.53
N LYS A 55 10.58 5.47 5.42
CA LYS A 55 10.42 5.30 6.85
C LYS A 55 9.05 5.77 7.33
N GLY A 56 8.64 6.97 6.91
CA GLY A 56 7.36 7.56 7.29
C GLY A 56 6.17 6.74 6.82
N ILE A 57 6.23 6.17 5.60
CA ILE A 57 5.18 5.28 5.09
C ILE A 57 5.10 4.01 5.96
N ASN A 58 6.22 3.37 6.25
CA ASN A 58 6.25 2.19 7.12
C ASN A 58 5.70 2.51 8.53
N ASP A 59 6.07 3.65 9.11
CA ASP A 59 5.55 4.11 10.40
C ASP A 59 4.03 4.39 10.35
N ALA A 60 3.53 4.96 9.26
CA ALA A 60 2.10 5.21 9.05
C ALA A 60 1.30 3.90 8.93
N LEU A 61 1.84 2.89 8.24
CA LEU A 61 1.24 1.57 8.16
C LEU A 61 1.17 0.87 9.53
N GLN A 62 2.23 0.95 10.33
CA GLN A 62 2.23 0.40 11.69
C GLN A 62 1.27 1.14 12.62
N TYR A 63 1.19 2.47 12.50
CA TYR A 63 0.18 3.25 13.20
C TYR A 63 -1.24 2.79 12.82
N ALA A 64 -1.49 2.59 11.53
CA ALA A 64 -2.81 2.20 11.06
C ALA A 64 -3.21 0.82 11.59
N ARG A 65 -2.27 -0.14 11.57
CA ARG A 65 -2.42 -1.45 12.20
C ARG A 65 -2.79 -1.35 13.68
N GLY A 66 -2.08 -0.52 14.44
CA GLY A 66 -2.35 -0.33 15.87
C GLY A 66 -3.71 0.31 16.19
N LYS A 67 -4.35 0.93 15.18
CA LYS A 67 -5.70 1.53 15.28
C LYS A 67 -6.80 0.67 14.68
N GLY A 68 -6.47 -0.43 14.02
CA GLY A 68 -7.45 -1.31 13.39
C GLY A 68 -8.20 -0.64 12.25
N TYR A 69 -7.51 0.17 11.45
CA TYR A 69 -8.09 0.67 10.20
C TYR A 69 -8.19 -0.47 9.18
N GLU A 70 -9.32 -0.51 8.48
CA GLU A 70 -9.65 -1.52 7.47
C GLU A 70 -9.35 -1.02 6.06
N LYS A 71 -9.15 0.29 5.90
CA LYS A 71 -8.72 0.90 4.63
C LYS A 71 -7.75 2.05 4.87
N ILE A 72 -6.63 2.03 4.18
CA ILE A 72 -5.57 3.04 4.22
C ILE A 72 -5.53 3.69 2.85
N ILE A 73 -5.65 5.02 2.81
CA ILE A 73 -5.72 5.80 1.57
C ILE A 73 -4.55 6.78 1.55
N PHE A 74 -3.71 6.69 0.52
CA PHE A 74 -2.64 7.66 0.31
C PHE A 74 -3.21 8.95 -0.29
N PRO A 75 -2.79 10.14 0.17
CA PRO A 75 -2.97 11.36 -0.61
C PRO A 75 -2.29 11.22 -1.98
N LYS A 76 -2.89 11.76 -3.03
CA LYS A 76 -2.28 11.77 -4.37
C LYS A 76 -0.87 12.36 -4.33
N GLY A 77 0.06 11.75 -5.06
CA GLY A 77 1.39 12.31 -5.26
C GLY A 77 2.40 11.31 -5.78
N ASN A 78 3.65 11.75 -5.86
CA ASN A 78 4.79 10.94 -6.20
C ASN A 78 5.65 10.70 -4.95
N TYR A 79 5.66 9.49 -4.45
CA TYR A 79 6.42 9.08 -3.27
C TYR A 79 7.72 8.45 -3.75
N LEU A 80 8.83 9.13 -3.49
CA LEU A 80 10.15 8.58 -3.77
C LEU A 80 10.50 7.58 -2.65
N ILE A 81 10.79 6.35 -3.03
CA ILE A 81 11.05 5.23 -2.12
C ILE A 81 12.56 4.97 -2.09
N SER A 82 13.12 4.86 -0.90
CA SER A 82 14.52 4.48 -0.69
C SER A 82 14.82 3.11 -1.27
N GLU A 83 15.90 3.03 -2.04
CA GLU A 83 16.45 1.78 -2.58
C GLU A 83 16.95 0.81 -1.51
N LEU A 84 17.15 1.32 -0.28
CA LEU A 84 17.60 0.54 0.88
C LEU A 84 16.47 0.20 1.86
N GLU A 85 15.30 0.84 1.73
CA GLU A 85 14.19 0.72 2.67
C GLU A 85 12.86 0.55 1.93
N PRO A 86 12.47 -0.70 1.61
CA PRO A 86 11.21 -0.98 0.93
C PRO A 86 10.01 -0.63 1.80
N ILE A 87 8.85 -0.44 1.17
CA ILE A 87 7.58 -0.39 1.87
C ILE A 87 7.18 -1.81 2.27
N VAL A 88 7.07 -2.06 3.58
CA VAL A 88 6.80 -3.38 4.14
C VAL A 88 5.36 -3.45 4.62
N ILE A 89 4.61 -4.41 4.08
CA ILE A 89 3.21 -4.67 4.41
C ILE A 89 3.13 -6.00 5.14
N ASP A 90 2.89 -5.95 6.45
CA ASP A 90 2.68 -7.08 7.36
C ASP A 90 1.31 -7.01 8.09
N LEU A 91 0.34 -6.34 7.47
CA LEU A 91 -0.98 -6.05 8.03
C LEU A 91 -1.98 -7.19 7.78
N LYS A 92 -3.14 -7.10 8.46
CA LYS A 92 -4.25 -8.03 8.25
C LYS A 92 -5.57 -7.30 8.03
N ASN A 93 -6.45 -7.87 7.20
CA ASN A 93 -7.80 -7.38 6.94
C ASN A 93 -7.83 -5.90 6.51
N VAL A 94 -7.00 -5.53 5.54
CA VAL A 94 -6.84 -4.13 5.14
C VAL A 94 -6.77 -3.96 3.63
N VAL A 95 -7.42 -2.90 3.14
CA VAL A 95 -7.24 -2.38 1.80
C VAL A 95 -6.25 -1.22 1.86
N ILE A 96 -5.18 -1.29 1.08
CA ILE A 96 -4.21 -0.21 0.90
C ILE A 96 -4.44 0.38 -0.48
N ASP A 97 -5.07 1.55 -0.51
CA ASP A 97 -5.41 2.30 -1.72
C ASP A 97 -4.35 3.39 -1.96
N LEU A 98 -3.58 3.24 -3.03
CA LEU A 98 -2.58 4.23 -3.44
C LEU A 98 -3.22 5.48 -4.04
N ASN A 99 -4.51 5.46 -4.38
CA ASN A 99 -5.30 6.61 -4.82
C ASN A 99 -4.64 7.35 -5.99
N GLU A 100 -4.26 6.62 -7.03
CA GLU A 100 -3.54 7.08 -8.24
C GLU A 100 -2.11 7.59 -7.97
N SER A 101 -1.58 7.38 -6.77
CA SER A 101 -0.20 7.77 -6.43
C SER A 101 0.84 6.90 -7.11
N ILE A 102 2.04 7.45 -7.21
CA ILE A 102 3.23 6.75 -7.71
C ILE A 102 4.14 6.44 -6.53
N PHE A 103 4.48 5.18 -6.35
CA PHE A 103 5.61 4.75 -5.53
C PHE A 103 6.78 4.49 -6.47
N GLN A 104 7.75 5.41 -6.48
CA GLN A 104 8.89 5.41 -7.40
C GLN A 104 10.16 5.07 -6.63
N ILE A 105 10.93 4.05 -7.06
CA ILE A 105 12.25 3.84 -6.46
C ILE A 105 13.18 5.02 -6.75
N ASN A 106 13.99 5.40 -5.77
CA ASN A 106 15.08 6.35 -5.95
C ASN A 106 16.10 5.81 -6.98
N THR A 107 16.66 6.72 -7.79
CA THR A 107 17.69 6.34 -8.77
C THR A 107 18.91 5.77 -8.06
N ASN A 108 19.32 4.58 -8.44
CA ASN A 108 20.42 3.87 -7.81
C ASN A 108 21.19 2.98 -8.82
N GLY A 109 22.19 2.25 -8.32
CA GLY A 109 22.95 1.27 -9.10
C GLY A 109 23.10 -0.07 -8.40
N LEU A 110 22.18 -0.39 -7.47
CA LEU A 110 22.21 -1.65 -6.73
C LEU A 110 21.90 -2.84 -7.64
N ASP A 111 22.48 -3.99 -7.34
CA ASP A 111 22.17 -5.25 -8.02
C ASP A 111 20.74 -5.73 -7.72
N GLY A 112 20.19 -5.34 -6.56
CA GLY A 112 18.81 -5.57 -6.19
C GLY A 112 18.21 -4.51 -5.25
N TYR A 113 16.90 -4.31 -5.40
CA TYR A 113 16.06 -3.45 -4.56
C TYR A 113 14.63 -3.99 -4.55
N SER A 114 13.76 -3.42 -3.74
CA SER A 114 12.31 -3.68 -3.80
C SER A 114 11.54 -2.41 -3.47
N ILE A 115 10.46 -2.12 -4.18
CA ILE A 115 9.63 -0.95 -3.86
C ILE A 115 8.61 -1.32 -2.78
N VAL A 116 7.83 -2.38 -3.01
CA VAL A 116 6.84 -2.90 -2.06
C VAL A 116 7.11 -4.37 -1.75
N LYS A 117 7.01 -4.73 -0.47
CA LYS A 117 7.09 -6.11 0.01
C LYS A 117 5.88 -6.41 0.89
N ILE A 118 4.98 -7.26 0.40
CA ILE A 118 3.96 -7.89 1.24
C ILE A 118 4.59 -9.15 1.80
N ILE A 119 4.79 -9.16 3.12
CA ILE A 119 5.60 -10.18 3.78
C ILE A 119 4.75 -11.17 4.58
N ASP A 120 5.41 -12.25 4.96
CA ASP A 120 4.79 -13.33 5.68
C ASP A 120 4.18 -12.87 7.01
N GLY A 121 2.99 -13.41 7.31
CA GLY A 121 2.12 -12.90 8.37
C GLY A 121 1.05 -11.91 7.90
N ALA A 122 1.18 -11.33 6.70
CA ALA A 122 0.10 -10.60 6.06
C ALA A 122 -1.07 -11.53 5.70
N GLU A 123 -2.31 -11.11 5.96
CA GLU A 123 -3.51 -11.93 5.75
C GLU A 123 -4.70 -11.07 5.32
N ASN A 124 -5.39 -11.44 4.24
CA ASN A 124 -6.55 -10.70 3.74
C ASN A 124 -6.19 -9.22 3.47
N VAL A 125 -5.21 -9.00 2.59
CA VAL A 125 -4.69 -7.67 2.25
C VAL A 125 -4.86 -7.42 0.77
N ARG A 126 -5.37 -6.23 0.41
CA ARG A 126 -5.43 -5.78 -0.98
C ARG A 126 -4.61 -4.51 -1.18
N LEU A 127 -3.69 -4.50 -2.14
CA LEU A 127 -2.99 -3.30 -2.63
C LEU A 127 -3.66 -2.83 -3.93
N THR A 128 -4.08 -1.56 -4.02
CA THR A 128 -4.87 -1.10 -5.17
C THR A 128 -4.65 0.35 -5.62
N ASN A 129 -5.12 0.65 -6.84
CA ASN A 129 -5.29 1.97 -7.44
C ASN A 129 -4.02 2.84 -7.48
N GLY A 130 -2.97 2.42 -8.19
CA GLY A 130 -1.74 3.22 -8.25
C GLY A 130 -0.65 2.67 -9.15
N ILE A 131 0.52 3.28 -9.06
CA ILE A 131 1.68 2.96 -9.90
C ILE A 131 2.88 2.62 -9.00
N VAL A 132 3.51 1.48 -9.27
CA VAL A 132 4.80 1.09 -8.71
C VAL A 132 5.84 1.18 -9.82
N ARG A 133 6.81 2.09 -9.68
CA ARG A 133 7.73 2.43 -10.77
C ARG A 133 9.19 2.30 -10.36
N GLY A 134 9.95 1.53 -11.13
CA GLY A 134 11.40 1.43 -10.94
C GLY A 134 12.18 2.55 -11.63
N ASP A 135 13.51 2.48 -11.55
CA ASP A 135 14.45 3.48 -12.05
C ASP A 135 15.17 3.02 -13.32
N LYS A 136 14.69 2.01 -14.06
CA LYS A 136 15.39 1.41 -15.22
C LYS A 136 15.95 2.44 -16.22
N ASP A 137 15.26 3.55 -16.44
CA ASP A 137 15.71 4.61 -17.36
C ASP A 137 16.90 5.42 -16.82
N THR A 138 17.05 5.53 -15.50
CA THR A 138 18.06 6.33 -14.80
C THR A 138 19.07 5.50 -14.00
N HIS A 139 18.88 4.18 -13.95
CA HIS A 139 19.67 3.25 -13.17
C HIS A 139 21.14 3.22 -13.61
N ASP A 140 22.05 3.12 -12.64
CA ASP A 140 23.48 2.99 -12.86
C ASP A 140 23.87 1.50 -13.00
N TYR A 141 23.97 1.04 -14.25
CA TYR A 141 24.44 -0.30 -14.62
C TYR A 141 25.97 -0.42 -14.70
N GLU A 142 26.68 0.69 -14.47
CA GLU A 142 28.12 0.76 -14.70
C GLU A 142 28.92 0.50 -13.42
N THR A 143 28.46 1.03 -12.29
CA THR A 143 29.16 0.92 -10.99
C THR A 143 29.23 -0.51 -10.47
N ILE A 144 28.13 -1.26 -10.50
CA ILE A 144 28.09 -2.67 -10.11
C ILE A 144 28.02 -3.52 -11.38
N LYS A 145 29.00 -4.40 -11.61
CA LYS A 145 29.00 -5.28 -12.79
C LYS A 145 28.23 -6.56 -12.52
N SER A 146 26.91 -6.49 -12.59
CA SER A 146 26.00 -7.63 -12.47
C SER A 146 24.86 -7.56 -13.50
N PRO A 147 23.96 -8.55 -13.58
CA PRO A 147 22.77 -8.45 -14.42
C PRO A 147 21.71 -7.43 -13.95
N HIS A 148 21.78 -6.95 -12.69
CA HIS A 148 20.76 -6.09 -12.06
C HIS A 148 19.33 -6.65 -12.11
N GLU A 149 19.21 -7.98 -12.17
CA GLU A 149 17.93 -8.68 -12.33
C GLU A 149 17.08 -8.70 -11.04
N TRP A 150 17.63 -8.23 -9.91
CA TRP A 150 16.97 -8.26 -8.61
C TRP A 150 16.34 -6.92 -8.22
N GLY A 151 16.19 -5.97 -9.15
CA GLY A 151 15.36 -4.77 -8.92
C GLY A 151 13.88 -5.10 -9.06
N ASN A 152 13.17 -5.17 -7.94
CA ASN A 152 11.80 -5.67 -7.88
C ASN A 152 10.77 -4.55 -7.67
N GLY A 153 9.64 -4.65 -8.36
CA GLY A 153 8.49 -3.76 -8.13
C GLY A 153 7.75 -4.14 -6.85
N VAL A 154 6.98 -5.24 -6.92
CA VAL A 154 6.21 -5.77 -5.80
C VAL A 154 6.62 -7.21 -5.52
N ILE A 155 6.90 -7.51 -4.24
CA ILE A 155 7.17 -8.86 -3.78
C ILE A 155 6.04 -9.36 -2.89
N PHE A 156 5.52 -10.55 -3.18
CA PHE A 156 4.70 -11.35 -2.28
C PHE A 156 5.57 -12.43 -1.65
N LYS A 157 6.06 -12.18 -0.43
CA LYS A 157 6.90 -13.10 0.34
C LYS A 157 6.05 -13.84 1.36
N GLY A 158 5.26 -14.80 0.91
CA GLY A 158 4.30 -15.53 1.76
C GLY A 158 3.00 -14.76 2.02
N GLY A 159 2.39 -15.01 3.18
CA GLY A 159 1.07 -14.50 3.55
C GLY A 159 -0.09 -15.30 2.97
N LYS A 160 -1.32 -14.86 3.25
CA LYS A 160 -2.56 -15.57 2.92
C LYS A 160 -3.63 -14.60 2.41
N ASP A 161 -4.39 -14.99 1.39
CA ASP A 161 -5.47 -14.16 0.83
C ASP A 161 -5.00 -12.75 0.47
N LEU A 162 -3.94 -12.67 -0.33
CA LEU A 162 -3.33 -11.42 -0.77
C LEU A 162 -3.79 -11.08 -2.20
N GLU A 163 -4.17 -9.82 -2.40
CA GLU A 163 -4.68 -9.30 -3.67
C GLU A 163 -3.90 -8.05 -4.10
N MET A 164 -3.63 -7.94 -5.39
CA MET A 164 -3.24 -6.68 -6.01
C MET A 164 -4.17 -6.41 -7.18
N ASP A 165 -4.85 -5.28 -7.14
CA ASP A 165 -5.91 -4.92 -8.08
C ASP A 165 -5.70 -3.49 -8.59
N ASN A 166 -5.86 -3.25 -9.88
CA ASN A 166 -5.68 -1.91 -10.48
C ASN A 166 -4.33 -1.23 -10.13
N ILE A 167 -3.23 -2.01 -10.11
CA ILE A 167 -1.86 -1.50 -9.98
C ILE A 167 -1.14 -1.61 -11.31
N THR A 168 -0.46 -0.53 -11.72
CA THR A 168 0.53 -0.58 -12.81
C THR A 168 1.92 -0.75 -12.23
N VAL A 169 2.62 -1.82 -12.59
CA VAL A 169 4.05 -1.98 -12.30
C VAL A 169 4.85 -1.70 -13.56
N THR A 170 5.82 -0.79 -13.49
CA THR A 170 6.59 -0.38 -14.68
C THR A 170 8.03 0.01 -14.36
N ASN A 171 8.86 0.02 -15.39
CA ASN A 171 10.22 0.57 -15.35
C ASN A 171 11.18 0.00 -14.28
N VAL A 172 10.99 -1.24 -13.86
CA VAL A 172 11.93 -1.92 -12.96
C VAL A 172 13.10 -2.53 -13.75
N THR A 173 14.27 -2.65 -13.11
CA THR A 173 15.44 -3.26 -13.73
C THR A 173 15.32 -4.79 -13.84
N GLY A 174 14.62 -5.41 -12.90
CA GLY A 174 14.42 -6.85 -12.78
C GLY A 174 12.95 -7.28 -12.88
N TYR A 175 12.46 -7.99 -11.87
CA TYR A 175 11.11 -8.55 -11.84
C TYR A 175 10.06 -7.49 -11.46
N GLY A 176 9.05 -7.28 -12.32
CA GLY A 176 7.92 -6.41 -11.99
C GLY A 176 7.20 -6.91 -10.73
N ILE A 177 6.81 -8.18 -10.75
CA ILE A 177 6.15 -8.85 -9.62
C ILE A 177 6.86 -10.18 -9.39
N TYR A 178 7.18 -10.47 -8.14
CA TYR A 178 7.85 -11.69 -7.73
C TYR A 178 7.15 -12.32 -6.52
N THR A 179 6.97 -13.63 -6.55
CA THR A 179 6.38 -14.40 -5.44
C THR A 179 7.42 -15.36 -4.89
N GLU A 180 7.53 -15.43 -3.57
CA GLU A 180 8.36 -16.43 -2.88
C GLU A 180 7.62 -17.00 -1.67
N SER A 181 7.95 -18.25 -1.32
CA SER A 181 7.31 -18.93 -0.19
C SER A 181 7.57 -18.22 1.13
N GLY A 182 6.53 -18.11 1.97
CA GLY A 182 6.68 -17.75 3.37
C GLY A 182 7.30 -18.87 4.20
N THR A 183 7.70 -18.54 5.43
CA THR A 183 8.19 -19.49 6.42
C THR A 183 7.17 -19.82 7.51
N ASN A 184 6.08 -19.07 7.59
CA ASN A 184 4.99 -19.25 8.55
C ASN A 184 3.95 -20.22 7.99
N SER A 185 3.49 -21.11 8.85
CA SER A 185 2.34 -21.97 8.60
C SER A 185 1.06 -21.15 8.86
N ASN A 186 0.64 -20.32 7.91
CA ASN A 186 -0.64 -19.60 8.01
C ASN A 186 -1.81 -20.52 7.65
#